data_AF-A0A9P5F609-F1
#
_entry.id   AF-A0A9P5F609-F1
#
_cell.length_a   1.000
_cell.length_b   1.000
_cell.length_c   1.000
_cell.angle_alpha   90.00
_cell.angle_beta   90.00
_cell.angle_gamma   90.00
#
_symmetry.space_group_name_H-M   'P 1'
#
loop_
_entity.id
_entity.type
_entity.pdbx_description
1 polymer ?
#
loop_
_entity_poly.entity_id
_entity_poly.type
_entity_poly.pdbx_seq_one_letter_code
_entity_poly.pdbx_strand_id
1 'polypeptide(L)'
;MTIFQLFDLVITCYVDDITILLASSSYELNCEALAQVYRRLTRFTSLHGTEFNADTTQVIHLCQSRKAPPIVNVMPNVSGFPTEAKDDAIKVLGLHLDYQLKWNVHIAHTLAKVRKKMYQMRRVCGSTWDPDVLKLQNQYITSVRPIFAYACALCKVFGAYQRVSGDILCKEFFVEKLCVFLAGCAMKHRATNIDTPEGQALLRTWLFVANRRGLTAEVMEAHPLNVAYREAKALVWMMADDDLQLRIRADPKLAKNPALRRLRRKQLIRDVVKKMSHFKSQGLWQKFVIRYLSQAAAFNENCPAIQGIWGQHNLKIWVDMPKAQSTILLHIRTGFNGLNATLHFMGAATWPR
;
A
#
# COMPACT_ATOMS: atom_id res chain seq x y z
N MET A 1 28.74 -40.14 2.28
CA MET A 1 27.96 -39.14 3.03
C MET A 1 27.53 -38.06 2.04
N THR A 2 26.25 -38.00 1.68
CA THR A 2 25.75 -37.02 0.70
C THR A 2 25.71 -35.64 1.34
N ILE A 3 26.48 -34.69 0.80
CA ILE A 3 26.63 -33.29 1.26
C ILE A 3 25.28 -32.61 1.60
N PHE A 4 24.19 -33.02 0.94
CA PHE A 4 22.82 -32.55 1.18
C PHE A 4 22.28 -32.79 2.61
N GLN A 5 22.93 -33.61 3.44
CA GLN A 5 22.50 -33.82 4.83
C GLN A 5 22.91 -32.67 5.78
N LEU A 6 23.75 -31.72 5.34
CA LEU A 6 24.29 -30.64 6.19
C LEU A 6 23.75 -29.23 5.85
N PHE A 7 22.94 -29.09 4.80
CA PHE A 7 22.47 -27.79 4.32
C PHE A 7 20.95 -27.69 4.42
N ASP A 8 20.46 -26.56 4.90
CA ASP A 8 19.07 -26.16 4.69
C ASP A 8 18.93 -25.68 3.24
N LEU A 9 18.62 -26.64 2.35
CA LEU A 9 18.42 -26.41 0.92
C LEU A 9 16.92 -26.34 0.62
N VAL A 10 16.49 -25.22 0.04
CA VAL A 10 15.14 -25.05 -0.50
C VAL A 10 15.27 -24.70 -1.98
N ILE A 11 14.62 -25.48 -2.83
CA ILE A 11 14.51 -25.21 -4.27
C ILE A 11 13.05 -24.94 -4.58
N THR A 12 12.77 -23.80 -5.21
CA THR A 12 11.44 -23.49 -5.72
C THR A 12 11.52 -23.20 -7.21
N CYS A 13 10.55 -23.74 -7.95
CA CYS A 13 10.45 -23.56 -9.39
C CYS A 13 9.07 -23.03 -9.74
N TYR A 14 8.99 -22.06 -10.63
CA TYR A 14 7.75 -21.56 -11.21
C TYR A 14 7.95 -21.36 -12.70
N VAL A 15 7.37 -22.25 -13.51
CA VAL A 15 7.61 -22.30 -14.96
C VAL A 15 9.10 -22.41 -15.24
N ASP A 16 9.74 -21.37 -15.74
CA ASP A 16 11.16 -21.24 -16.09
C ASP A 16 12.01 -20.63 -14.96
N ASP A 17 11.40 -19.94 -14.00
CA ASP A 17 12.10 -19.33 -12.87
C ASP A 17 12.46 -20.39 -11.82
N ILE A 18 13.76 -20.58 -11.56
CA ILE A 18 14.28 -21.43 -10.48
C ILE A 18 14.95 -20.56 -9.41
N THR A 19 14.54 -20.73 -8.15
CA THR A 19 15.16 -20.08 -7.00
C THR A 19 15.74 -21.14 -6.07
N ILE A 20 17.00 -20.98 -5.71
CA ILE A 20 17.72 -21.86 -4.78
C ILE A 20 18.09 -21.03 -3.56
N LEU A 21 17.63 -21.47 -2.39
CA LEU A 21 18.04 -20.94 -1.09
C LEU A 21 18.90 -22.01 -0.40
N LEU A 22 20.10 -21.62 -0.01
CA LEU A 22 21.05 -22.46 0.72
C LEU A 22 21.48 -21.73 1.99
N ALA A 23 21.43 -22.42 3.12
CA ALA A 23 21.97 -21.94 4.38
C ALA A 23 22.92 -22.96 5.00
N SER A 24 24.02 -22.45 5.55
CA SER A 24 25.04 -23.18 6.31
C SER A 24 25.80 -22.22 7.21
N SER A 25 26.89 -22.69 7.83
CA SER A 25 27.75 -21.90 8.72
C SER A 25 28.64 -20.88 7.99
N SER A 26 28.83 -20.94 6.67
CA SER A 26 29.65 -19.97 5.93
C SER A 26 29.17 -19.71 4.49
N TYR A 27 29.54 -18.55 3.93
CA TYR A 27 29.19 -18.17 2.56
C TYR A 27 29.94 -19.02 1.52
N GLU A 28 31.17 -19.43 1.82
CA GLU A 28 32.03 -20.26 0.97
C GLU A 28 31.42 -21.64 0.78
N LEU A 29 30.97 -22.27 1.87
CA LEU A 29 30.28 -23.57 1.82
C LEU A 29 28.98 -23.48 1.02
N ASN A 30 28.22 -22.39 1.18
CA ASN A 30 27.02 -22.15 0.37
C ASN A 30 27.36 -22.01 -1.12
N CYS A 31 28.44 -21.28 -1.46
CA CYS A 31 28.87 -21.10 -2.85
C CYS A 31 29.37 -22.40 -3.48
N GLU A 32 30.09 -23.22 -2.73
CA GLU A 32 30.53 -24.54 -3.20
C GLU A 32 29.33 -25.48 -3.43
N ALA A 33 28.41 -25.53 -2.47
CA ALA A 33 27.18 -26.30 -2.61
C ALA A 33 26.32 -25.82 -3.79
N LEU A 34 26.18 -24.51 -3.96
CA LEU A 34 25.45 -23.91 -5.07
C LEU A 34 26.09 -24.25 -6.41
N ALA A 35 27.43 -24.22 -6.52
CA ALA A 35 28.14 -24.62 -7.72
C ALA A 35 27.89 -26.10 -8.07
N GLN A 36 27.88 -26.99 -7.08
CA GLN A 36 27.59 -28.41 -7.30
C GLN A 36 26.14 -28.63 -7.77
N VAL A 37 25.17 -27.95 -7.13
CA VAL A 37 23.75 -28.01 -7.54
C VAL A 37 23.59 -27.49 -8.96
N TYR A 38 24.20 -26.35 -9.29
CA TYR A 38 24.12 -25.74 -10.60
C TYR A 38 24.71 -26.63 -11.70
N ARG A 39 25.86 -27.28 -11.46
CA ARG A 39 26.45 -28.24 -12.43
C ARG A 39 25.49 -29.41 -12.72
N ARG A 40 24.80 -29.92 -11.71
CA ARG A 40 23.82 -31.01 -11.88
C ARG A 40 22.61 -30.54 -12.67
N LEU A 41 22.09 -29.35 -12.35
CA LEU A 41 20.98 -28.76 -13.09
C LEU A 41 21.36 -28.51 -14.55
N THR A 42 22.53 -27.92 -14.81
CA THR A 42 23.02 -27.64 -16.17
C THR A 42 23.19 -28.92 -16.97
N ARG A 43 23.77 -29.97 -16.38
CA ARG A 43 23.89 -31.28 -17.04
C ARG A 43 22.52 -31.85 -17.39
N PHE A 44 21.54 -31.72 -16.49
CA PHE A 44 20.17 -32.17 -16.74
C PHE A 44 19.52 -31.38 -17.88
N THR A 45 19.58 -30.06 -17.85
CA THR A 45 18.97 -29.21 -18.89
C THR A 45 19.60 -29.43 -20.26
N SER A 46 20.93 -29.55 -20.36
CA SER A 46 21.61 -29.81 -21.63
C SER A 46 21.18 -31.14 -22.27
N LEU A 47 20.90 -32.18 -21.47
CA LEU A 47 20.38 -33.45 -21.98
C LEU A 47 18.94 -33.34 -22.52
N HIS A 48 18.19 -32.34 -22.05
CA HIS A 48 16.80 -32.09 -22.43
C HIS A 48 16.65 -30.89 -23.39
N GLY A 49 17.75 -30.38 -23.94
CA GLY A 49 17.75 -29.29 -24.92
C GLY A 49 17.40 -27.91 -24.35
N THR A 50 17.62 -27.70 -23.05
CA THR A 50 17.40 -26.41 -22.39
C THR A 50 18.68 -25.89 -21.73
N GLU A 51 18.79 -24.56 -21.58
CA GLU A 51 19.97 -23.90 -21.03
C GLU A 51 19.57 -22.79 -20.04
N PHE A 52 20.42 -22.55 -19.04
CA PHE A 52 20.23 -21.43 -18.12
C PHE A 52 20.82 -20.14 -18.70
N ASN A 53 20.07 -19.05 -18.60
CA ASN A 53 20.54 -17.75 -19.04
C ASN A 53 21.43 -17.10 -17.97
N ALA A 54 22.72 -16.98 -18.27
CA ALA A 54 23.73 -16.39 -17.40
C ALA A 54 23.44 -14.90 -17.08
N ASP A 55 22.95 -14.13 -18.05
CA ASP A 55 22.70 -12.69 -17.89
C ASP A 55 21.57 -12.41 -16.89
N THR A 56 20.65 -13.34 -16.74
CA THR A 56 19.52 -13.24 -15.81
C THR A 56 19.79 -13.88 -14.45
N THR A 57 20.89 -14.62 -14.32
CA THR A 57 21.25 -15.29 -13.07
C THR A 57 21.69 -14.25 -12.04
N GLN A 58 21.06 -14.26 -10.88
CA GLN A 58 21.33 -13.33 -9.78
C GLN A 58 21.67 -14.08 -8.51
N VAL A 59 22.63 -13.58 -7.76
CA VAL A 59 23.00 -14.09 -6.43
C VAL A 59 22.94 -12.96 -5.44
N ILE A 60 22.44 -13.26 -4.24
CA ILE A 60 22.50 -12.36 -3.09
C ILE A 60 22.92 -13.16 -1.87
N HIS A 61 23.77 -12.57 -1.04
CA HIS A 61 24.09 -13.12 0.27
C HIS A 61 23.12 -12.55 1.29
N LEU A 62 22.31 -13.41 1.92
CA LEU A 62 21.40 -12.99 2.97
C LEU A 62 22.18 -12.92 4.30
N CYS A 63 22.14 -11.77 4.96
CA CYS A 63 22.81 -11.57 6.23
C CYS A 63 21.90 -10.83 7.21
N GLN A 64 21.68 -11.43 8.38
CA GLN A 64 20.89 -10.81 9.45
C GLN A 64 21.75 -10.00 10.44
N SER A 65 23.06 -9.87 10.18
CA SER A 65 23.97 -9.10 11.04
C SER A 65 23.57 -7.62 11.09
N ARG A 66 23.65 -7.02 12.29
CA ARG A 66 23.37 -5.60 12.53
C ARG A 66 24.57 -4.68 12.23
N LYS A 67 25.76 -5.25 12.03
CA LYS A 67 26.94 -4.50 11.59
C LYS A 67 26.83 -4.21 10.08
N ALA A 68 27.61 -3.26 9.58
CA ALA A 68 27.65 -2.92 8.15
C ALA A 68 27.74 -4.20 7.30
N PRO A 69 27.05 -4.27 6.13
CA PRO A 69 27.06 -5.47 5.31
C PRO A 69 28.52 -5.87 5.07
N PRO A 70 28.93 -7.11 5.40
CA PRO A 70 30.20 -7.56 4.88
C PRO A 70 30.06 -7.53 3.37
N ILE A 71 30.94 -6.77 2.70
CA ILE A 71 31.09 -6.88 1.24
C ILE A 71 31.66 -8.28 1.02
N VAL A 72 30.77 -9.25 0.77
CA VAL A 72 31.14 -10.65 0.56
C VAL A 72 31.27 -10.86 -0.93
N ASN A 73 32.50 -10.77 -1.43
CA ASN A 73 32.83 -11.03 -2.84
C ASN A 73 32.95 -12.53 -3.17
N VAL A 74 32.44 -13.40 -2.30
CA VAL A 74 32.50 -14.84 -2.50
C VAL A 74 31.39 -15.25 -3.47
N MET A 75 31.76 -15.96 -4.53
CA MET A 75 30.85 -16.40 -5.58
C MET A 75 31.06 -17.89 -5.90
N PRO A 76 30.03 -18.59 -6.40
CA PRO A 76 30.18 -19.96 -6.87
C PRO A 76 31.19 -20.07 -8.02
N ASN A 77 32.19 -20.94 -7.88
CA ASN A 77 33.19 -21.18 -8.92
C ASN A 77 32.65 -22.11 -10.02
N VAL A 78 31.75 -21.57 -10.85
CA VAL A 78 31.19 -22.25 -12.03
C VAL A 78 30.74 -21.21 -13.06
N SER A 79 30.92 -21.52 -14.35
CA SER A 79 30.45 -20.69 -15.46
C SER A 79 28.93 -20.52 -15.43
N GLY A 80 28.44 -19.31 -15.66
CA GLY A 80 27.01 -18.98 -15.67
C GLY A 80 26.54 -18.13 -14.49
N PHE A 81 27.41 -17.90 -13.50
CA PHE A 81 27.16 -16.94 -12.40
C PHE A 81 27.74 -15.55 -12.72
N PRO A 82 27.17 -14.48 -12.13
CA PRO A 82 27.73 -13.13 -12.25
C PRO A 82 29.08 -13.02 -11.53
N THR A 83 29.85 -11.98 -11.87
CA THR A 83 31.16 -11.69 -11.24
C THR A 83 31.03 -11.35 -9.76
N GLU A 84 29.94 -10.67 -9.39
CA GLU A 84 29.68 -10.18 -8.05
C GLU A 84 28.23 -10.45 -7.64
N ALA A 85 28.01 -10.68 -6.35
CA ALA A 85 26.67 -10.76 -5.77
C ALA A 85 25.99 -9.39 -5.80
N LYS A 86 24.66 -9.36 -5.73
CA LYS A 86 23.90 -8.11 -5.59
C LYS A 86 23.99 -7.59 -4.15
N ASP A 87 24.38 -6.32 -4.00
CA ASP A 87 24.48 -5.68 -2.69
C ASP A 87 23.13 -5.18 -2.14
N ASP A 88 22.23 -4.77 -3.03
CA ASP A 88 20.98 -4.10 -2.63
C ASP A 88 19.80 -5.07 -2.49
N ALA A 89 19.32 -5.59 -3.62
CA ALA A 89 18.17 -6.48 -3.69
C ALA A 89 18.13 -7.30 -4.99
N ILE A 90 17.52 -8.48 -4.91
CA ILE A 90 17.21 -9.33 -6.07
C ILE A 90 15.71 -9.41 -6.30
N LYS A 91 15.31 -9.71 -7.54
CA LYS A 91 13.90 -9.88 -7.89
C LYS A 91 13.54 -11.36 -8.06
N VAL A 92 12.62 -11.85 -7.24
CA VAL A 92 12.14 -13.25 -7.29
C VAL A 92 10.62 -13.26 -7.44
N LEU A 93 10.08 -13.84 -8.52
CA LEU A 93 8.63 -13.90 -8.80
C LEU A 93 7.92 -12.54 -8.64
N GLY A 94 8.58 -11.44 -9.02
CA GLY A 94 8.05 -10.08 -8.88
C GLY A 94 8.22 -9.41 -7.52
N LEU A 95 8.81 -10.09 -6.55
CA LEU A 95 9.18 -9.58 -5.22
C LEU A 95 10.60 -9.05 -5.23
N HIS A 96 10.90 -8.08 -4.38
CA HIS A 96 12.27 -7.56 -4.24
C HIS A 96 12.80 -7.94 -2.86
N LEU A 97 13.82 -8.77 -2.80
CA LEU A 97 14.41 -9.26 -1.56
C LEU A 97 15.72 -8.52 -1.34
N ASP A 98 15.79 -7.72 -0.28
CA ASP A 98 17.05 -7.13 0.16
C ASP A 98 17.85 -8.11 1.04
N TYR A 99 19.15 -7.90 1.16
CA TYR A 99 20.06 -8.80 1.87
C TYR A 99 19.70 -9.02 3.35
N GLN A 100 19.01 -8.07 3.98
CA GLN A 100 18.52 -8.13 5.37
C GLN A 100 17.05 -8.57 5.47
N LEU A 101 16.41 -8.85 4.33
CA LEU A 101 14.99 -9.10 4.20
C LEU A 101 14.15 -8.02 4.90
N LYS A 102 14.56 -6.75 4.89
CA LYS A 102 13.82 -5.62 5.47
C LYS A 102 12.56 -5.27 4.68
N TRP A 103 12.49 -5.67 3.41
CA TRP A 103 11.40 -5.44 2.45
C TRP A 103 11.20 -3.96 2.07
N ASN A 104 12.11 -3.07 2.46
CA ASN A 104 11.99 -1.64 2.17
C ASN A 104 12.02 -1.38 0.66
N VAL A 105 12.93 -2.06 -0.06
CA VAL A 105 13.05 -1.97 -1.52
C VAL A 105 11.78 -2.50 -2.20
N HIS A 106 11.18 -3.57 -1.66
CA HIS A 106 9.92 -4.10 -2.15
C HIS A 106 8.76 -3.13 -1.94
N ILE A 107 8.63 -2.56 -0.73
CA ILE A 107 7.58 -1.60 -0.41
C ILE A 107 7.71 -0.37 -1.32
N ALA A 108 8.93 0.15 -1.51
CA ALA A 108 9.19 1.27 -2.39
C ALA A 108 8.77 0.97 -3.85
N HIS A 109 9.15 -0.20 -4.38
CA HIS A 109 8.75 -0.63 -5.73
C HIS A 109 7.24 -0.84 -5.86
N THR A 110 6.60 -1.46 -4.87
CA THR A 110 5.16 -1.68 -4.85
C THR A 110 4.40 -0.35 -4.81
N LEU A 111 4.83 0.58 -3.95
CA LEU A 111 4.27 1.94 -3.90
C LEU A 111 4.48 2.67 -5.21
N ALA A 112 5.66 2.56 -5.85
CA ALA A 112 5.91 3.15 -7.16
C ALA A 112 4.99 2.55 -8.23
N LYS A 113 4.79 1.23 -8.24
CA LYS A 113 3.90 0.52 -9.17
C LYS A 113 2.44 0.94 -9.00
N VAL A 114 1.98 1.03 -7.75
CA VAL A 114 0.65 1.55 -7.39
C VAL A 114 0.52 3.01 -7.83
N ARG A 115 1.47 3.88 -7.48
CA ARG A 115 1.44 5.30 -7.87
C ARG A 115 1.42 5.46 -9.38
N LYS A 116 2.21 4.67 -10.11
CA LYS A 116 2.20 4.63 -11.58
C LYS A 116 0.84 4.21 -12.11
N LYS A 117 0.20 3.17 -11.55
CA LYS A 117 -1.14 2.73 -11.95
C LYS A 117 -2.23 3.74 -11.61
N MET A 118 -2.17 4.35 -10.44
CA MET A 118 -3.07 5.44 -10.04
C MET A 118 -2.88 6.68 -10.92
N TYR A 119 -1.65 6.99 -11.30
CA TYR A 119 -1.35 8.07 -12.25
C TYR A 119 -1.86 7.74 -13.65
N GLN A 120 -1.70 6.49 -14.12
CA GLN A 120 -2.29 6.01 -15.38
C GLN A 120 -3.81 6.12 -15.34
N MET A 121 -4.46 5.64 -14.27
CA MET A 121 -5.90 5.83 -14.05
C MET A 121 -6.29 7.30 -14.13
N ARG A 122 -5.55 8.18 -13.43
CA ARG A 122 -5.75 9.62 -13.49
C ARG A 122 -5.59 10.21 -14.91
N ARG A 123 -4.75 9.62 -15.77
CA ARG A 123 -4.57 10.08 -17.16
C ARG A 123 -5.71 9.66 -18.08
N VAL A 124 -6.31 8.50 -17.83
CA VAL A 124 -7.53 8.08 -18.54
C VAL A 124 -8.78 8.77 -17.97
N CYS A 125 -8.66 9.36 -16.78
CA CYS A 125 -9.70 10.19 -16.17
C CYS A 125 -9.51 11.67 -16.50
N GLY A 126 -10.08 12.10 -17.62
CA GLY A 126 -10.19 13.51 -17.97
C GLY A 126 -11.54 14.08 -17.56
N SER A 127 -11.57 15.36 -17.17
CA SER A 127 -12.78 16.12 -16.82
C SER A 127 -13.89 16.11 -17.89
N THR A 128 -13.57 15.71 -19.12
CA THR A 128 -14.45 15.73 -20.29
C THR A 128 -14.58 14.39 -21.03
N TRP A 129 -13.88 13.32 -20.59
CA TRP A 129 -13.84 12.03 -21.31
C TRP A 129 -13.90 10.81 -20.36
N ASP A 130 -14.44 10.99 -19.16
CA ASP A 130 -14.31 10.05 -18.04
C ASP A 130 -15.16 8.76 -18.19
N PRO A 131 -14.65 7.58 -17.78
CA PRO A 131 -15.47 6.40 -17.53
C PRO A 131 -16.40 6.60 -16.32
N ASP A 132 -17.54 5.91 -16.32
CA ASP A 132 -18.47 5.85 -15.18
C ASP A 132 -17.76 5.46 -13.86
N VAL A 133 -18.24 5.97 -12.73
CA VAL A 133 -17.70 5.75 -11.37
C VAL A 133 -17.59 4.25 -11.06
N LEU A 134 -18.55 3.44 -11.52
CA LEU A 134 -18.52 1.99 -11.39
C LEU A 134 -17.39 1.36 -12.23
N LYS A 135 -17.13 1.88 -13.43
CA LYS A 135 -16.00 1.44 -14.27
C LYS A 135 -14.66 1.83 -13.66
N LEU A 136 -14.57 3.00 -13.02
CA LEU A 136 -13.38 3.42 -12.28
C LEU A 136 -13.13 2.59 -11.02
N GLN A 137 -14.19 2.27 -10.28
CA GLN A 137 -14.12 1.36 -9.15
C GLN A 137 -13.69 -0.05 -9.60
N ASN A 138 -14.26 -0.57 -10.69
CA ASN A 138 -13.89 -1.86 -11.26
C ASN A 138 -12.44 -1.87 -11.75
N GLN A 139 -12.01 -0.85 -12.48
CA GLN A 139 -10.63 -0.72 -12.94
C GLN A 139 -9.65 -0.65 -11.76
N TYR A 140 -10.03 0.04 -10.68
CA TYR A 140 -9.23 0.02 -9.46
C TYR A 140 -9.17 -1.40 -8.87
N ILE A 141 -10.31 -2.07 -8.72
CA ILE A 141 -10.42 -3.42 -8.14
C ILE A 141 -9.66 -4.45 -8.98
N THR A 142 -9.61 -4.30 -10.29
CA THR A 142 -8.97 -5.25 -11.21
C THR A 142 -7.51 -4.94 -11.49
N SER A 143 -7.05 -3.68 -11.34
CA SER A 143 -5.69 -3.29 -11.74
C SER A 143 -4.81 -2.76 -10.61
N VAL A 144 -5.39 -2.16 -9.56
CA VAL A 144 -4.65 -1.61 -8.42
C VAL A 144 -4.74 -2.53 -7.21
N ARG A 145 -5.95 -3.02 -6.88
CA ARG A 145 -6.15 -3.94 -5.75
C ARG A 145 -5.30 -5.21 -5.84
N PRO A 146 -5.08 -5.84 -7.02
CA PRO A 146 -4.23 -7.04 -7.10
C PRO A 146 -2.76 -6.76 -6.85
N ILE A 147 -2.27 -5.53 -7.13
CA ILE A 147 -0.89 -5.14 -6.81
C ILE A 147 -0.70 -5.12 -5.30
N PHE A 148 -1.68 -4.54 -4.58
CA PHE A 148 -1.71 -4.62 -3.13
C PHE A 148 -1.92 -6.05 -2.64
N ALA A 149 -2.88 -6.81 -3.19
CA ALA A 149 -3.20 -8.14 -2.70
C ALA A 149 -2.05 -9.13 -2.91
N TYR A 150 -1.33 -9.06 -4.04
CA TYR A 150 -0.17 -9.90 -4.32
C TYR A 150 1.03 -9.54 -3.43
N ALA A 151 1.31 -8.25 -3.26
CA ALA A 151 2.37 -7.78 -2.35
C ALA A 151 2.02 -8.04 -0.86
N CYS A 152 0.76 -7.83 -0.47
CA CYS A 152 0.26 -8.05 0.89
C CYS A 152 0.06 -9.53 1.23
N ALA A 153 -0.19 -10.40 0.24
CA ALA A 153 -0.20 -11.84 0.44
C ALA A 153 1.18 -12.38 0.85
N LEU A 154 2.25 -11.60 0.71
CA LEU A 154 3.56 -11.86 1.32
C LEU A 154 3.88 -10.94 2.50
N CYS A 155 3.22 -9.78 2.66
CA CYS A 155 3.02 -9.24 4.01
C CYS A 155 2.26 -10.20 4.93
N LYS A 156 1.77 -11.36 4.46
CA LYS A 156 1.39 -12.50 5.32
C LYS A 156 2.56 -13.02 6.17
N VAL A 157 3.82 -12.67 5.88
CA VAL A 157 4.96 -12.88 6.79
C VAL A 157 4.93 -11.90 7.98
N PHE A 158 4.08 -10.88 7.96
CA PHE A 158 3.48 -10.31 9.17
C PHE A 158 2.14 -11.02 9.40
N GLY A 159 2.18 -12.10 10.21
CA GLY A 159 1.06 -13.02 10.45
C GLY A 159 -0.26 -12.35 10.89
N ALA A 160 -0.21 -11.09 11.35
CA ALA A 160 -1.37 -10.29 11.68
C ALA A 160 -2.44 -10.20 10.57
N TYR A 161 -2.12 -10.08 9.28
CA TYR A 161 -3.15 -9.75 8.26
C TYR A 161 -4.20 -10.86 8.03
N GLN A 162 -3.90 -12.13 8.37
CA GLN A 162 -4.86 -13.24 8.24
C GLN A 162 -5.92 -13.26 9.34
N ARG A 163 -5.68 -12.60 10.48
CA ARG A 163 -6.57 -12.60 11.66
C ARG A 163 -6.94 -11.18 12.14
N VAL A 164 -6.29 -10.15 11.63
CA VAL A 164 -6.48 -8.75 12.04
C VAL A 164 -7.27 -8.00 10.97
N SER A 165 -8.31 -7.30 11.39
CA SER A 165 -9.14 -6.48 10.51
C SER A 165 -8.31 -5.39 9.83
N GLY A 166 -8.53 -5.20 8.53
CA GLY A 166 -7.93 -4.09 7.77
C GLY A 166 -8.25 -2.71 8.35
N ASP A 167 -9.36 -2.56 9.08
CA ASP A 167 -9.70 -1.36 9.85
C ASP A 167 -8.67 -1.03 10.93
N ILE A 168 -8.22 -2.04 11.68
CA ILE A 168 -7.24 -1.89 12.77
C ILE A 168 -5.91 -1.43 12.18
N LEU A 169 -5.51 -2.03 11.06
CA LEU A 169 -4.26 -1.67 10.38
C LEU A 169 -4.33 -0.27 9.76
N CYS A 170 -5.46 0.10 9.15
CA CYS A 170 -5.68 1.47 8.66
C CYS A 170 -5.57 2.50 9.81
N LYS A 171 -6.03 2.17 11.01
CA LYS A 171 -5.89 3.03 12.19
C LYS A 171 -4.45 3.09 12.71
N GLU A 172 -3.78 1.95 12.89
CA GLU A 172 -2.42 1.87 13.44
C GLU A 172 -1.40 2.56 12.54
N PHE A 173 -1.57 2.46 11.21
CA PHE A 173 -0.70 3.14 10.25
C PHE A 173 -1.19 4.51 9.82
N PHE A 174 -2.30 5.01 10.38
CA PHE A 174 -2.92 6.29 9.98
C PHE A 174 -3.10 6.41 8.45
N VAL A 175 -3.56 5.32 7.83
CA VAL A 175 -3.87 5.25 6.41
C VAL A 175 -5.38 5.29 6.26
N GLU A 176 -5.88 6.22 5.45
CA GLU A 176 -7.30 6.28 5.14
C GLU A 176 -7.74 5.06 4.33
N LYS A 177 -8.98 4.60 4.54
CA LYS A 177 -9.56 3.58 3.67
C LYS A 177 -9.61 4.10 2.25
N LEU A 178 -9.36 3.22 1.31
CA LEU A 178 -9.42 3.54 -0.11
C LEU A 178 -10.73 4.22 -0.53
N CYS A 179 -11.88 3.73 -0.05
CA CYS A 179 -13.17 4.32 -0.41
C CYS A 179 -13.29 5.79 0.03
N VAL A 180 -12.67 6.15 1.16
CA VAL A 180 -12.60 7.53 1.65
C VAL A 180 -11.69 8.36 0.74
N PHE A 181 -10.51 7.83 0.40
CA PHE A 181 -9.57 8.49 -0.52
C PHE A 181 -10.19 8.78 -1.89
N LEU A 182 -10.88 7.79 -2.49
CA LEU A 182 -11.52 7.93 -3.79
C LEU A 182 -12.70 8.92 -3.74
N ALA A 183 -13.52 8.86 -2.69
CA ALA A 183 -14.59 9.83 -2.48
C ALA A 183 -14.04 11.26 -2.35
N GLY A 184 -12.95 11.44 -1.60
CA GLY A 184 -12.26 12.72 -1.48
C GLY A 184 -11.72 13.21 -2.83
N CYS A 185 -11.11 12.32 -3.62
CA CYS A 185 -10.63 12.66 -4.96
C CYS A 185 -11.75 13.12 -5.91
N ALA A 186 -12.87 12.39 -5.94
CA ALA A 186 -14.03 12.75 -6.75
C ALA A 186 -14.64 14.09 -6.31
N MET A 187 -14.78 14.30 -5.01
CA MET A 187 -15.38 15.52 -4.46
C MET A 187 -14.51 16.76 -4.71
N LYS A 188 -13.18 16.62 -4.54
CA LYS A 188 -12.21 17.63 -4.94
C LYS A 188 -12.33 18.00 -6.42
N HIS A 189 -12.45 16.99 -7.29
CA HIS A 189 -12.57 17.21 -8.72
C HIS A 189 -13.82 18.03 -9.03
N ARG A 190 -14.99 17.57 -8.58
CA ARG A 190 -16.27 18.25 -8.80
C ARG A 190 -16.24 19.68 -8.27
N ALA A 191 -15.80 19.88 -7.03
CA ALA A 191 -15.70 21.22 -6.44
C ALA A 191 -14.78 22.13 -7.25
N THR A 192 -13.63 21.64 -7.70
CA THR A 192 -12.70 22.43 -8.53
C THR A 192 -13.30 22.80 -9.89
N ASN A 193 -14.23 21.99 -10.40
CA ASN A 193 -14.83 22.16 -11.71
C ASN A 193 -16.06 23.08 -11.72
N ILE A 194 -16.61 23.48 -10.56
CA ILE A 194 -17.88 24.23 -10.51
C ILE A 194 -17.81 25.59 -11.24
N ASP A 195 -16.73 26.34 -11.07
CA ASP A 195 -16.58 27.68 -11.68
C ASP A 195 -15.82 27.66 -13.01
N THR A 196 -15.50 26.49 -13.54
CA THR A 196 -14.78 26.41 -14.80
C THR A 196 -15.77 26.54 -15.97
N PRO A 197 -15.34 27.09 -17.11
CA PRO A 197 -16.15 27.10 -18.32
C PRO A 197 -16.68 25.70 -18.67
N GLU A 198 -15.85 24.67 -18.46
CA GLU A 198 -16.20 23.27 -18.70
C GLU A 198 -17.32 22.79 -17.75
N GLY A 199 -17.24 23.10 -16.46
CA GLY A 199 -18.28 22.75 -15.49
C GLY A 199 -19.60 23.47 -15.76
N GLN A 200 -19.55 24.75 -16.16
CA GLN A 200 -20.74 25.49 -16.55
C GLN A 200 -21.36 24.97 -17.85
N ALA A 201 -20.54 24.53 -18.81
CA ALA A 201 -21.02 23.89 -20.03
C ALA A 201 -21.71 22.55 -19.71
N LEU A 202 -21.16 21.76 -18.77
CA LEU A 202 -21.76 20.51 -18.31
C LEU A 202 -23.12 20.74 -17.64
N LEU A 203 -23.22 21.72 -16.73
CA LEU A 203 -24.48 22.10 -16.08
C LEU A 203 -25.54 22.53 -17.09
N ARG A 204 -25.17 23.37 -18.07
CA ARG A 204 -26.07 23.82 -19.14
C ARG A 204 -26.54 22.66 -20.02
N THR A 205 -25.63 21.77 -20.40
CA THR A 205 -25.96 20.56 -21.18
C THR A 205 -26.95 19.68 -20.43
N TRP A 206 -26.73 19.51 -19.12
CA TRP A 206 -27.60 18.68 -18.29
C TRP A 206 -29.01 19.28 -18.14
N LEU A 207 -29.12 20.59 -17.91
CA LEU A 207 -30.40 21.31 -17.90
C LEU A 207 -31.12 21.22 -19.25
N PHE A 208 -30.38 21.35 -20.35
CA PHE A 208 -30.93 21.23 -21.70
C PHE A 208 -31.50 19.82 -21.98
N VAL A 209 -30.75 18.76 -21.66
CA VAL A 209 -31.20 17.38 -21.83
C VAL A 209 -32.41 17.07 -20.94
N ALA A 210 -32.42 17.59 -19.72
CA ALA A 210 -33.54 17.42 -18.79
C ALA A 210 -34.83 18.04 -19.34
N ASN A 211 -34.75 19.30 -19.81
CA ASN A 211 -35.89 19.98 -20.43
C ASN A 211 -36.39 19.27 -21.69
N ARG A 212 -35.48 18.80 -22.55
CA ARG A 212 -35.84 18.15 -23.81
C ARG A 212 -36.50 16.78 -23.63
N ARG A 213 -36.21 16.10 -22.52
CA ARG A 213 -36.80 14.79 -22.17
C ARG A 213 -38.01 14.89 -21.24
N GLY A 214 -38.42 16.10 -20.87
CA GLY A 214 -39.54 16.30 -19.94
C GLY A 214 -39.30 15.67 -18.56
N LEU A 215 -38.03 15.59 -18.11
CA LEU A 215 -37.71 15.04 -16.80
C LEU A 215 -38.29 15.95 -15.71
N THR A 216 -39.05 15.37 -14.78
CA THR A 216 -39.64 16.13 -13.67
C THR A 216 -38.54 16.66 -12.74
N ALA A 217 -38.83 17.76 -12.06
CA ALA A 217 -37.91 18.37 -11.10
C ALA A 217 -37.48 17.37 -10.00
N GLU A 218 -38.39 16.50 -9.56
CA GLU A 218 -38.10 15.44 -8.58
C GLU A 218 -37.06 14.43 -9.10
N VAL A 219 -37.17 14.00 -10.36
CA VAL A 219 -36.20 13.08 -10.97
C VAL A 219 -34.85 13.75 -11.15
N MET A 220 -34.84 15.05 -11.47
CA MET A 220 -33.61 15.84 -11.53
C MET A 220 -32.94 15.97 -10.16
N GLU A 221 -33.70 16.21 -9.11
CA GLU A 221 -33.20 16.33 -7.74
C GLU A 221 -32.63 14.99 -7.23
N ALA A 222 -33.24 13.86 -7.60
CA ALA A 222 -32.75 12.52 -7.25
C ALA A 222 -31.60 12.02 -8.14
N HIS A 223 -31.26 12.74 -9.22
CA HIS A 223 -30.27 12.27 -10.19
C HIS A 223 -28.87 12.16 -9.55
N PRO A 224 -28.18 11.01 -9.64
CA PRO A 224 -26.92 10.78 -8.92
C PRO A 224 -25.83 11.82 -9.21
N LEU A 225 -25.71 12.28 -10.45
CA LEU A 225 -24.74 13.35 -10.80
C LEU A 225 -25.12 14.69 -10.18
N ASN A 226 -26.42 15.03 -10.14
CA ASN A 226 -26.86 16.30 -9.59
C ASN A 226 -26.63 16.32 -8.07
N VAL A 227 -27.03 15.24 -7.39
CA VAL A 227 -26.73 15.02 -5.97
C VAL A 227 -25.22 15.15 -5.70
N ALA A 228 -24.39 14.44 -6.47
CA ALA A 228 -22.95 14.43 -6.27
C ALA A 228 -22.25 15.79 -6.51
N TYR A 229 -22.75 16.61 -7.45
CA TYR A 229 -22.26 17.97 -7.68
C TYR A 229 -22.79 18.96 -6.65
N ARG A 230 -24.04 18.83 -6.22
CA ARG A 230 -24.62 19.63 -5.13
C ARG A 230 -23.90 19.37 -3.81
N GLU A 231 -23.62 18.11 -3.48
CA GLU A 231 -22.81 17.74 -2.32
C GLU A 231 -21.41 18.36 -2.40
N ALA A 232 -20.72 18.24 -3.55
CA ALA A 232 -19.41 18.84 -3.72
C ALA A 232 -19.45 20.38 -3.62
N LYS A 233 -20.52 21.01 -4.10
CA LYS A 233 -20.72 22.45 -3.97
C LYS A 233 -20.92 22.86 -2.51
N ALA A 234 -21.89 22.24 -1.85
CA ALA A 234 -22.28 22.58 -0.48
C ALA A 234 -21.18 22.26 0.54
N LEU A 235 -20.57 21.09 0.45
CA LEU A 235 -19.64 20.59 1.47
C LEU A 235 -18.18 20.98 1.24
N VAL A 236 -17.81 21.37 0.03
CA VAL A 236 -16.40 21.67 -0.29
C VAL A 236 -16.23 23.04 -0.91
N TRP A 237 -16.95 23.33 -1.99
CA TRP A 237 -16.74 24.59 -2.70
C TRP A 237 -17.15 25.79 -1.87
N MET A 238 -18.35 25.79 -1.29
CA MET A 238 -18.86 26.92 -0.49
C MET A 238 -17.96 27.20 0.72
N MET A 239 -17.58 26.15 1.46
CA MET A 239 -16.65 26.29 2.58
C MET A 239 -15.28 26.86 2.16
N ALA A 240 -14.76 26.44 1.00
CA ALA A 240 -13.51 26.96 0.48
C ALA A 240 -13.64 28.40 -0.05
N ASP A 241 -14.81 28.77 -0.59
CA ASP A 241 -15.06 30.13 -1.07
C ASP A 241 -15.26 31.10 0.11
N ASP A 242 -15.98 30.72 1.16
CA ASP A 242 -16.14 31.54 2.36
C ASP A 242 -14.78 31.88 2.99
N ASP A 243 -13.89 30.89 3.16
CA ASP A 243 -12.52 31.12 3.66
C ASP A 243 -11.70 31.98 2.69
N LEU A 244 -11.91 31.83 1.38
CA LEU A 244 -11.27 32.68 0.38
C LEU A 244 -11.75 34.14 0.48
N GLN A 245 -13.05 34.38 0.67
CA GLN A 245 -13.61 35.72 0.83
C GLN A 245 -13.05 36.42 2.08
N LEU A 246 -12.93 35.68 3.19
CA LEU A 246 -12.29 36.21 4.40
C LEU A 246 -10.84 36.63 4.14
N ARG A 247 -10.07 35.82 3.39
CA ARG A 247 -8.69 36.17 3.01
C ARG A 247 -8.61 37.36 2.05
N ILE A 248 -9.57 37.49 1.14
CA ILE A 248 -9.65 38.64 0.22
C ILE A 248 -9.93 39.94 1.00
N ARG A 249 -10.78 39.90 2.02
CA ARG A 249 -11.02 41.05 2.91
C ARG A 249 -9.77 41.45 3.70
N ALA A 250 -8.96 40.48 4.10
CA ALA A 250 -7.72 40.71 4.83
C ALA A 250 -6.55 41.19 3.93
N ASP A 251 -6.50 40.77 2.67
CA ASP A 251 -5.47 41.18 1.70
C ASP A 251 -6.10 41.69 0.37
N PRO A 252 -6.22 43.02 0.20
CA PRO A 252 -6.74 43.63 -1.01
C PRO A 252 -5.93 43.32 -2.28
N LYS A 253 -4.67 42.90 -2.18
CA LYS A 253 -3.87 42.50 -3.35
C LYS A 253 -4.37 41.18 -3.92
N LEU A 254 -4.88 40.28 -3.08
CA LEU A 254 -5.52 39.04 -3.49
C LEU A 254 -6.82 39.31 -4.27
N ALA A 255 -7.53 40.39 -3.95
CA ALA A 255 -8.73 40.81 -4.68
C ALA A 255 -8.42 41.17 -6.14
N LYS A 256 -7.25 41.76 -6.42
CA LYS A 256 -6.88 42.27 -7.75
C LYS A 256 -6.30 41.20 -8.68
N ASN A 257 -5.84 40.05 -8.17
CA ASN A 257 -5.18 39.01 -8.97
C ASN A 257 -6.06 37.74 -9.15
N PRO A 258 -6.71 37.54 -10.30
CA PRO A 258 -7.60 36.41 -10.53
C PRO A 258 -6.90 35.04 -10.54
N ALA A 259 -5.65 34.96 -11.02
CA ALA A 259 -4.89 33.72 -11.05
C ALA A 259 -4.53 33.25 -9.63
N LEU A 260 -4.11 34.18 -8.77
CA LEU A 260 -3.77 33.90 -7.38
C LEU A 260 -5.01 33.44 -6.60
N ARG A 261 -6.18 34.06 -6.81
CA ARG A 261 -7.46 33.60 -6.22
C ARG A 261 -7.78 32.16 -6.61
N ARG A 262 -7.64 31.80 -7.89
CA ARG A 262 -7.91 30.44 -8.37
C ARG A 262 -6.97 29.41 -7.74
N LEU A 263 -5.69 29.73 -7.61
CA LEU A 263 -4.69 28.86 -6.97
C LEU A 263 -5.01 28.68 -5.48
N ARG A 264 -5.38 29.77 -4.79
CA ARG A 264 -5.74 29.73 -3.38
C ARG A 264 -7.02 28.95 -3.13
N ARG A 265 -8.07 29.14 -3.95
CA ARG A 265 -9.30 28.33 -3.91
C ARG A 265 -9.00 26.84 -4.05
N LYS A 266 -8.18 26.46 -5.03
CA LYS A 266 -7.75 25.05 -5.22
C LYS A 266 -7.02 24.48 -4.01
N GLN A 267 -6.22 25.30 -3.31
CA GLN A 267 -5.57 24.90 -2.06
C GLN A 267 -6.61 24.67 -0.96
N LEU A 268 -7.53 25.62 -0.75
CA LEU A 268 -8.58 25.51 0.26
C LEU A 268 -9.50 24.31 0.02
N ILE A 269 -9.89 24.06 -1.23
CA ILE A 269 -10.65 22.85 -1.62
C ILE A 269 -9.89 21.58 -1.20
N ARG A 270 -8.57 21.51 -1.41
CA ARG A 270 -7.77 20.35 -0.97
C ARG A 270 -7.79 20.21 0.55
N ASP A 271 -7.67 21.31 1.27
CA ASP A 271 -7.62 21.30 2.73
C ASP A 271 -8.96 20.87 3.35
N VAL A 272 -10.07 21.37 2.80
CA VAL A 272 -11.43 20.95 3.20
C VAL A 272 -11.62 19.45 2.96
N VAL A 273 -11.28 18.95 1.76
CA VAL A 273 -11.39 17.51 1.44
C VAL A 273 -10.52 16.66 2.35
N LYS A 274 -9.31 17.12 2.69
CA LYS A 274 -8.42 16.42 3.63
C LYS A 274 -9.04 16.33 5.03
N LYS A 275 -9.63 17.43 5.53
CA LYS A 275 -10.37 17.45 6.80
C LYS A 275 -11.56 16.50 6.76
N MET A 276 -12.37 16.53 5.70
CA MET A 276 -13.51 15.62 5.53
C MET A 276 -13.08 14.15 5.51
N SER A 277 -11.99 13.83 4.82
CA SER A 277 -11.46 12.47 4.74
C SER A 277 -10.94 11.98 6.09
N HIS A 278 -10.34 12.89 6.88
CA HIS A 278 -9.96 12.63 8.27
C HIS A 278 -11.18 12.29 9.14
N PHE A 279 -12.21 13.15 9.13
CA PHE A 279 -13.45 12.91 9.89
C PHE A 279 -14.17 11.63 9.46
N LYS A 280 -14.22 11.35 8.15
CA LYS A 280 -14.84 10.12 7.63
C LYS A 280 -14.07 8.88 8.08
N SER A 281 -12.75 8.91 8.05
CA SER A 281 -11.90 7.81 8.52
C SER A 281 -12.07 7.57 10.02
N GLN A 282 -12.14 8.64 10.81
CA GLN A 282 -12.43 8.57 12.24
C GLN A 282 -13.83 8.00 12.53
N GLY A 283 -14.86 8.43 11.80
CA GLY A 283 -16.22 7.91 11.98
C GLY A 283 -16.35 6.44 11.55
N LEU A 284 -15.65 6.03 10.49
CA LEU A 284 -15.59 4.61 10.10
C LEU A 284 -14.87 3.76 11.15
N TRP A 285 -13.81 4.29 11.77
CA TRP A 285 -13.13 3.65 12.89
C TRP A 285 -14.07 3.46 14.10
N GLN A 286 -14.80 4.50 14.50
CA GLN A 286 -15.77 4.40 15.61
C GLN A 286 -16.84 3.34 15.34
N LYS A 287 -17.41 3.32 14.13
CA LYS A 287 -18.38 2.29 13.73
C LYS A 287 -17.78 0.88 13.77
N PHE A 288 -16.52 0.74 13.34
CA PHE A 288 -15.80 -0.52 13.43
C PHE A 288 -15.62 -0.96 14.88
N VAL A 289 -15.20 -0.06 15.78
CA VAL A 289 -15.02 -0.35 17.22
C VAL A 289 -16.32 -0.78 17.87
N ILE A 290 -17.43 -0.08 17.63
CA ILE A 290 -18.75 -0.44 18.17
C ILE A 290 -19.14 -1.87 17.74
N ARG A 291 -19.02 -2.17 16.43
CA ARG A 291 -19.32 -3.50 15.90
C ARG A 291 -18.38 -4.58 16.44
N TYR A 292 -17.10 -4.23 16.60
CA TYR A 292 -16.10 -5.13 17.15
C TYR A 292 -16.45 -5.48 18.60
N LEU A 293 -16.68 -4.49 19.45
CA LEU A 293 -17.03 -4.69 20.87
C LEU A 293 -18.36 -5.43 21.05
N SER A 294 -19.35 -5.18 20.18
CA SER A 294 -20.62 -5.91 20.23
C SER A 294 -20.50 -7.39 19.82
N GLN A 295 -19.43 -7.77 19.13
CA GLN A 295 -19.14 -9.14 18.70
C GLN A 295 -18.01 -9.80 19.51
N ALA A 296 -17.30 -9.03 20.35
CA ALA A 296 -16.06 -9.42 21.01
C ALA A 296 -16.22 -10.35 22.23
N ALA A 297 -17.45 -10.73 22.61
CA ALA A 297 -17.69 -11.76 23.62
C ALA A 297 -16.98 -13.10 23.30
N ALA A 298 -16.49 -13.29 22.07
CA ALA A 298 -15.75 -14.47 21.62
C ALA A 298 -14.23 -14.27 21.40
N PHE A 299 -13.69 -13.05 21.29
CA PHE A 299 -12.26 -12.83 20.97
C PHE A 299 -11.71 -11.50 21.54
N ASN A 300 -10.84 -11.62 22.55
CA ASN A 300 -9.94 -10.60 23.12
C ASN A 300 -10.52 -9.17 23.24
N GLU A 301 -11.31 -8.94 24.29
CA GLU A 301 -11.95 -7.66 24.63
C GLU A 301 -10.94 -6.52 24.87
N ASN A 302 -9.67 -6.84 25.18
CA ASN A 302 -8.64 -5.87 25.58
C ASN A 302 -7.56 -5.61 24.52
N CYS A 303 -7.87 -5.76 23.24
CA CYS A 303 -6.94 -5.50 22.14
C CYS A 303 -6.41 -4.03 22.16
N PRO A 304 -5.11 -3.78 22.38
CA PRO A 304 -4.58 -2.40 22.49
C PRO A 304 -4.77 -1.54 21.24
N ALA A 305 -4.86 -2.14 20.06
CA ALA A 305 -5.11 -1.44 18.82
C ALA A 305 -6.57 -0.99 18.66
N ILE A 306 -7.51 -1.61 19.37
CA ILE A 306 -8.92 -1.16 19.42
C ILE A 306 -9.05 0.11 20.28
N GLN A 307 -8.18 0.27 21.27
CA GLN A 307 -8.18 1.45 22.12
C GLN A 307 -7.69 2.69 21.37
N GLY A 308 -8.27 3.84 21.71
CA GLY A 308 -7.90 5.16 21.18
C GLY A 308 -8.61 5.55 19.89
N ILE A 309 -8.26 6.74 19.40
CA ILE A 309 -8.89 7.38 18.24
C ILE A 309 -8.05 7.26 16.97
N TRP A 310 -8.69 7.45 15.82
CA TRP A 310 -7.97 7.55 14.55
C TRP A 310 -7.18 8.86 14.52
N GLY A 311 -5.87 8.80 14.30
CA GLY A 311 -5.02 9.98 14.29
C GLY A 311 -3.55 9.71 14.04
N GLN A 312 -2.80 10.77 13.75
CA GLN A 312 -1.38 10.68 13.38
C GLN A 312 -0.48 10.26 14.55
N HIS A 313 -0.95 10.37 15.80
CA HIS A 313 -0.24 9.87 16.98
C HIS A 313 -0.04 8.35 16.96
N ASN A 314 -0.90 7.59 16.26
CA ASN A 314 -0.73 6.14 16.08
C ASN A 314 0.57 5.82 15.34
N LEU A 315 1.02 6.69 14.43
CA LEU A 315 2.29 6.51 13.72
C LEU A 315 3.51 6.72 14.61
N LYS A 316 3.42 7.58 15.63
CA LYS A 316 4.55 7.93 16.49
C LYS A 316 5.09 6.74 17.28
N ILE A 317 4.26 5.72 17.50
CA ILE A 317 4.61 4.47 18.20
C ILE A 317 5.68 3.68 17.42
N TRP A 318 5.74 3.86 16.10
CA TRP A 318 6.62 3.10 15.20
C TRP A 318 7.89 3.83 14.81
N VAL A 319 7.99 5.13 15.13
CA VAL A 319 9.13 5.98 14.77
C VAL A 319 10.36 5.48 15.52
N ASP A 320 11.48 5.34 14.81
CA ASP A 320 12.78 4.87 15.32
C ASP A 320 12.85 3.40 15.79
N MET A 321 11.82 2.60 15.51
CA MET A 321 11.78 1.19 15.91
C MET A 321 12.40 0.24 14.86
N PRO A 322 13.37 -0.63 15.23
CA PRO A 322 13.83 -1.72 14.39
C PRO A 322 12.70 -2.65 13.95
N LYS A 323 12.81 -3.20 12.73
CA LYS A 323 11.79 -4.07 12.12
C LYS A 323 11.28 -5.19 13.02
N ALA A 324 12.18 -5.88 13.73
CA ALA A 324 11.78 -6.98 14.61
C ALA A 324 10.90 -6.50 15.77
N GLN A 325 11.24 -5.36 16.37
CA GLN A 325 10.48 -4.77 17.48
C GLN A 325 9.13 -4.23 17.00
N SER A 326 9.08 -3.59 15.83
CA SER A 326 7.81 -3.08 15.28
C SER A 326 6.86 -4.20 14.90
N THR A 327 7.39 -5.34 14.44
CA THR A 327 6.59 -6.53 14.14
C THR A 327 5.99 -7.14 15.41
N ILE A 328 6.82 -7.32 16.44
CA ILE A 328 6.38 -7.88 17.72
C ILE A 328 5.32 -6.97 18.35
N LEU A 329 5.56 -5.66 18.38
CA LEU A 329 4.62 -4.70 18.94
C LEU A 329 3.32 -4.66 18.14
N LEU A 330 3.35 -4.76 16.81
CA LEU A 330 2.14 -4.87 15.98
C LEU A 330 1.35 -6.12 16.33
N HIS A 331 2.00 -7.27 16.48
CA HIS A 331 1.33 -8.53 16.85
C HIS A 331 0.70 -8.47 18.25
N ILE A 332 1.37 -7.85 19.23
CA ILE A 332 0.84 -7.64 20.58
C ILE A 332 -0.35 -6.68 20.53
N ARG A 333 -0.20 -5.53 19.86
CA ARG A 333 -1.24 -4.49 19.79
C ARG A 333 -2.49 -4.96 19.06
N THR A 334 -2.33 -5.80 18.04
CA THR A 334 -3.45 -6.34 17.26
C THR A 334 -4.06 -7.61 17.86
N GLY A 335 -3.53 -8.10 18.99
CA GLY A 335 -4.00 -9.31 19.65
C GLY A 335 -3.68 -10.60 18.90
N PHE A 336 -2.78 -10.55 17.90
CA PHE A 336 -2.36 -11.70 17.11
C PHE A 336 -1.55 -12.71 17.94
N ASN A 337 -0.65 -12.21 18.80
CA ASN A 337 0.06 -13.01 19.79
C ASN A 337 -0.27 -12.46 21.18
N GLY A 338 -0.91 -13.29 22.03
CA GLY A 338 -0.97 -13.01 23.47
C GLY A 338 0.43 -12.96 24.06
N LEU A 339 0.65 -12.10 25.06
CA LEU A 339 1.93 -11.84 25.73
C LEU A 339 2.78 -13.12 25.96
N ASN A 340 2.13 -14.24 26.29
CA ASN A 340 2.74 -15.53 26.58
C ASN A 340 3.55 -16.14 25.42
N ALA A 341 3.13 -15.99 24.16
CA ALA A 341 3.88 -16.55 23.03
C ALA A 341 5.23 -15.82 22.85
N THR A 342 5.24 -14.51 23.11
CA THR A 342 6.43 -13.67 23.01
C THR A 342 7.35 -13.84 24.23
N LEU A 343 6.79 -13.97 25.43
CA LEU A 343 7.54 -14.25 26.67
C LEU A 343 8.18 -15.65 26.66
N HIS A 344 7.50 -16.65 26.08
CA HIS A 344 8.06 -17.98 25.84
C HIS A 344 9.23 -17.94 24.84
N PHE A 345 9.10 -17.17 23.74
CA PHE A 345 10.19 -16.98 22.78
C PHE A 345 11.41 -16.26 23.39
N MET A 346 11.19 -15.37 24.36
CA MET A 346 12.25 -14.65 25.07
C MET A 346 12.82 -15.42 26.28
N GLY A 347 12.35 -16.65 26.57
CA GLY A 347 12.81 -17.47 27.69
C GLY A 347 12.46 -16.91 29.08
N ALA A 348 11.53 -15.95 29.15
CA ALA A 348 11.26 -15.15 30.35
C ALA A 348 10.06 -15.65 31.20
N ALA A 349 9.46 -16.79 30.85
CA ALA A 349 8.31 -17.35 31.56
C ALA A 349 8.66 -18.70 32.20
N THR A 350 8.98 -18.69 33.50
CA THR A 350 8.85 -19.86 34.39
C THR A 350 7.50 -19.75 35.09
N TRP A 351 6.59 -20.69 34.85
CA TRP A 351 5.33 -20.76 35.60
C TRP A 351 5.57 -21.34 37.00
N PRO A 352 5.05 -20.74 38.09
CA PRO A 352 4.43 -21.52 39.16
C PRO A 352 2.99 -21.84 38.75
N ARG A 353 2.55 -23.08 39.05
CA ARG A 353 1.21 -23.59 38.76
C ARG A 353 0.10 -22.81 39.46
#